data_AF-A0A8I6SFR8-F1
#
_entry.id   AF-A0A8I6SFR8-F1
#
_cell.length_a   1.000
_cell.length_b   1.000
_cell.length_c   1.000
_cell.angle_alpha   90.00
_cell.angle_beta   90.00
_cell.angle_gamma   90.00
#
_symmetry.space_group_name_H-M   'P 1'
#
loop_
_entity.id
_entity.type
_entity.pdbx_description
1 polymer ?
#
loop_
_entity_poly.entity_id
_entity_poly.type
_entity_poly.pdbx_seq_one_letter_code
_entity_poly.pdbx_strand_id
1 'polypeptide(L)'
;MRSVCFVNKFEFDFVGKVLQDAICIGDIDNDGESELLVGNTNGDLSIFKGEKLWQKISGLGMIASVAVGDVTNCGSNAVVTVSVEGWCHIYLCLNYTKSGSGEKLQRLHKQCIPANTKILVYYDVAMESLVLHSLYALQLKDSRLSSLSRNELKQLTNFCLYNFKGSKK
;
A
#
# COMPACT_ATOMS: atom_id res chain seq x y z
N MET A 1 -23.72 34.04 -3.39
CA MET A 1 -23.24 33.73 -2.03
C MET A 1 -21.83 33.17 -2.13
N ARG A 2 -20.82 33.83 -1.54
CA ARG A 2 -19.49 33.21 -1.35
C ARG A 2 -19.60 32.32 -0.12
N SER A 3 -19.36 31.02 -0.29
CA SER A 3 -19.30 30.09 0.84
C SER A 3 -18.13 30.48 1.73
N VAL A 4 -18.37 30.60 3.03
CA VAL A 4 -17.33 30.85 4.04
C VAL A 4 -17.03 29.50 4.68
N CYS A 5 -15.79 29.02 4.52
CA CYS A 5 -15.31 27.80 5.17
C CYS A 5 -14.59 28.21 6.47
N PHE A 6 -15.07 27.74 7.62
CA PHE A 6 -14.47 28.00 8.94
C PHE A 6 -13.46 26.92 9.34
N VAL A 7 -13.06 26.07 8.39
CA VAL A 7 -12.12 24.97 8.63
C VAL A 7 -10.71 25.46 8.30
N ASN A 8 -9.76 25.20 9.19
CA ASN A 8 -8.34 25.43 8.90
C ASN A 8 -7.96 24.66 7.62
N LYS A 9 -7.45 25.39 6.64
CA LYS A 9 -7.04 24.84 5.35
C LYS A 9 -5.52 24.74 5.33
N PHE A 10 -5.01 23.53 5.05
CA PHE A 10 -3.61 23.35 4.70
C PHE A 10 -3.46 23.47 3.18
N GLU A 11 -2.51 24.28 2.73
CA GLU A 11 -2.12 24.40 1.32
C GLU A 11 -0.68 23.93 1.16
N PHE A 12 -0.47 23.03 0.20
CA PHE A 12 0.84 22.46 -0.10
C PHE A 12 1.11 22.64 -1.59
N ASP A 13 2.31 23.12 -1.91
CA ASP A 13 2.76 23.28 -3.29
C ASP A 13 3.46 22.02 -3.80
N PHE A 14 3.03 21.55 -4.97
CA PHE A 14 3.57 20.36 -5.61
C PHE A 14 4.03 20.62 -7.03
N VAL A 15 5.13 19.98 -7.41
CA VAL A 15 5.61 19.96 -8.79
C VAL A 15 5.09 18.69 -9.46
N GLY A 16 4.26 18.84 -10.48
CA GLY A 16 3.68 17.73 -11.25
C GLY A 16 2.20 17.49 -10.94
N LYS A 17 1.61 16.54 -11.66
CA LYS A 17 0.21 16.16 -11.47
C LYS A 17 0.11 15.11 -10.38
N VAL A 18 -0.90 15.24 -9.52
CA VAL A 18 -1.23 14.25 -8.49
C VAL A 18 -2.45 13.47 -8.97
N LEU A 19 -2.40 12.13 -8.88
CA LEU A 19 -3.54 11.27 -9.15
C LEU A 19 -4.38 11.11 -7.87
N GLN A 20 -5.68 10.90 -8.03
CA GLN A 20 -6.59 10.79 -6.89
C GLN A 20 -6.21 9.68 -5.91
N ASP A 21 -5.78 8.52 -6.43
CA ASP A 21 -5.40 7.36 -5.63
C ASP A 21 -3.94 7.41 -5.12
N ALA A 22 -3.17 8.43 -5.53
CA ALA A 22 -1.79 8.66 -5.12
C ALA A 22 -1.70 9.57 -3.88
N ILE A 23 -2.82 9.78 -3.17
CA ILE A 23 -2.90 10.52 -1.91
C ILE A 23 -3.32 9.56 -0.81
N CYS A 24 -2.60 9.55 0.31
CA CYS A 24 -2.92 8.71 1.46
C CYS A 24 -2.65 9.47 2.76
N ILE A 25 -3.42 9.16 3.80
CA ILE A 25 -3.21 9.67 5.16
C ILE A 25 -3.06 8.44 6.06
N GLY A 26 -2.02 8.43 6.89
CA GLY A 26 -1.79 7.37 7.85
C GLY A 26 -0.58 7.65 8.72
N ASP A 27 -0.55 7.04 9.90
CA ASP A 27 0.55 7.11 10.84
C ASP A 27 1.71 6.24 10.33
N ILE A 28 2.81 6.86 9.89
CA ILE A 28 3.94 6.14 9.27
C ILE A 28 5.00 5.77 10.30
N ASP A 29 5.26 6.66 11.26
CA ASP A 29 6.28 6.49 12.30
C ASP A 29 5.73 5.84 13.58
N ASN A 30 4.42 5.57 13.65
CA ASN A 30 3.69 4.98 14.77
C ASN A 30 3.76 5.84 16.03
N ASP A 31 3.78 7.16 15.88
CA ASP A 31 3.78 8.10 17.00
C ASP A 31 2.37 8.56 17.42
N GLY A 32 1.34 8.10 16.71
CA GLY A 32 -0.06 8.42 16.94
C GLY A 32 -0.56 9.65 16.19
N GLU A 33 0.31 10.39 15.51
CA GLU A 33 -0.07 11.42 14.53
C GLU A 33 -0.14 10.81 13.12
N SER A 34 -0.97 11.36 12.24
CA SER A 34 -1.07 10.88 10.86
C SER A 34 -0.32 11.80 9.91
N GLU A 35 0.51 11.22 9.06
CA GLU A 35 1.19 11.92 7.98
C GLU A 35 0.38 11.92 6.69
N LEU A 36 0.58 12.96 5.89
CA LEU A 36 0.04 13.07 4.54
C LEU A 36 1.08 12.60 3.52
N LEU A 37 0.71 11.63 2.69
CA LEU A 37 1.52 11.14 1.58
C LEU A 37 0.91 11.59 0.27
N VAL A 38 1.76 12.13 -0.61
CA VAL A 38 1.37 12.61 -1.94
C VAL A 38 2.36 12.12 -2.97
N GLY A 39 1.91 11.24 -3.86
CA GLY A 39 2.64 10.78 -5.03
C GLY A 39 2.29 11.60 -6.27
N ASN A 40 3.31 11.97 -7.05
CA ASN A 40 3.12 12.68 -8.32
C ASN A 40 3.40 11.77 -9.54
N THR A 41 3.03 12.27 -10.71
CA THR A 41 3.30 11.60 -11.99
C THR A 41 4.76 11.57 -12.40
N ASN A 42 5.61 12.38 -11.74
CA ASN A 42 7.05 12.41 -11.99
C ASN A 42 7.81 11.33 -11.19
N GLY A 43 7.11 10.60 -10.32
CA GLY A 43 7.70 9.58 -9.45
C GLY A 43 8.35 10.10 -8.19
N ASP A 44 7.91 11.26 -7.72
CA ASP A 44 8.18 11.78 -6.39
C ASP A 44 7.03 11.44 -5.44
N LEU A 45 7.37 10.81 -4.32
CA LEU A 45 6.53 10.67 -3.14
C LEU A 45 6.98 11.71 -2.11
N SER A 46 6.10 12.64 -1.77
CA SER A 46 6.30 13.63 -0.72
C SER A 46 5.49 13.25 0.51
N ILE A 47 6.09 13.35 1.68
CA ILE A 47 5.50 12.96 2.96
C ILE A 47 5.56 14.15 3.90
N PHE A 48 4.41 14.52 4.46
CA PHE A 48 4.26 15.67 5.34
C PHE A 48 3.78 15.25 6.71
N LYS A 49 4.44 15.81 7.73
CA LYS A 49 4.00 15.74 9.13
C LYS A 49 3.52 17.13 9.52
N GLY A 50 2.19 17.30 9.57
CA GLY A 50 1.56 18.62 9.60
C GLY A 50 1.90 19.45 8.34
N GLU A 51 2.40 20.67 8.53
CA GLU A 51 2.79 21.58 7.43
C GLU A 51 4.20 21.31 6.88
N LYS A 52 5.00 20.50 7.58
CA LYS A 52 6.41 20.30 7.27
C LYS A 52 6.60 19.10 6.35
N LEU A 53 7.34 19.29 5.26
CA LEU A 53 7.85 18.18 4.45
C LEU A 53 8.84 17.37 5.30
N TRP A 54 8.45 16.15 5.65
CA TRP A 54 9.25 15.22 6.44
C TRP A 54 10.26 14.48 5.55
N GLN A 55 9.79 13.90 4.44
CA GLN A 55 10.65 13.18 3.51
C GLN A 55 10.13 13.28 2.07
N LYS A 56 11.07 13.34 1.12
CA LYS A 56 10.80 13.21 -0.32
C LYS A 56 11.58 12.02 -0.87
N ILE A 57 10.90 11.13 -1.59
CA ILE A 57 11.48 9.96 -2.26
C ILE A 57 11.20 10.11 -3.74
N SER A 58 12.25 10.19 -4.55
CA SER A 58 12.17 10.37 -6.01
C SER A 58 12.64 9.13 -6.76
N GLY A 59 12.24 9.01 -8.04
CA GLY A 59 12.64 7.91 -8.91
C GLY A 59 11.79 6.65 -8.76
N LEU A 60 10.52 6.79 -8.36
CA LEU A 60 9.58 5.68 -8.23
C LEU A 60 8.86 5.33 -9.54
N GLY A 61 8.99 6.16 -10.58
CA GLY A 61 8.12 6.11 -11.76
C GLY A 61 6.73 6.68 -11.44
N MET A 62 5.88 6.85 -12.45
CA MET A 62 4.57 7.49 -12.27
C MET A 62 3.75 6.78 -11.17
N ILE A 63 3.56 7.42 -10.02
CA ILE A 63 2.89 6.82 -8.87
C ILE A 63 1.39 6.77 -9.16
N ALA A 64 0.85 5.56 -9.25
CA ALA A 64 -0.56 5.30 -9.49
C ALA A 64 -1.35 5.29 -8.18
N SER A 65 -0.81 4.65 -7.15
CA SER A 65 -1.48 4.50 -5.86
C SER A 65 -0.48 4.42 -4.70
N VAL A 66 -0.89 4.94 -3.54
CA VAL A 66 -0.14 4.91 -2.28
C VAL A 66 -1.02 4.40 -1.16
N ALA A 67 -0.48 3.58 -0.26
CA ALA A 67 -1.17 3.12 0.93
C ALA A 67 -0.22 3.02 2.14
N VAL A 68 -0.80 3.11 3.34
CA VAL A 68 -0.11 2.98 4.62
C VAL A 68 -0.79 1.91 5.46
N GLY A 69 -0.01 1.04 6.09
CA GLY A 69 -0.48 0.04 7.05
C GLY A 69 0.58 -0.99 7.42
N ASP A 70 0.33 -1.83 8.41
CA ASP A 70 1.26 -2.88 8.85
C ASP A 70 1.33 -4.07 7.87
N VAL A 71 2.27 -4.02 6.91
CA VAL A 71 2.37 -5.04 5.83
C VAL A 71 3.02 -6.30 6.39
N THR A 72 3.89 -6.09 7.35
CA THR A 72 4.79 -7.08 7.91
C THR A 72 4.21 -7.77 9.14
N ASN A 73 3.02 -7.35 9.59
CA ASN A 73 2.39 -7.79 10.84
C ASN A 73 3.38 -7.70 12.02
N CYS A 74 4.16 -6.63 12.05
CA CYS A 74 5.20 -6.41 13.05
C CYS A 74 4.83 -5.30 14.04
N GLY A 75 3.60 -4.78 13.97
CA GLY A 75 3.13 -3.65 14.75
C GLY A 75 3.71 -2.30 14.29
N SER A 76 4.26 -2.22 13.07
CA SER A 76 4.79 -0.97 12.52
C SER A 76 4.25 -0.75 11.11
N ASN A 77 3.70 0.43 10.89
CA ASN A 77 3.16 0.80 9.59
C ASN A 77 4.26 0.88 8.52
N ALA A 78 3.91 0.40 7.33
CA ALA A 78 4.71 0.44 6.13
C ALA A 78 3.97 1.23 5.04
N VAL A 79 4.74 1.93 4.22
CA VAL A 79 4.23 2.66 3.05
C VAL A 79 4.41 1.80 1.82
N VAL A 80 3.34 1.58 1.08
CA VAL A 80 3.37 0.87 -0.20
C VAL A 80 3.06 1.83 -1.32
N THR A 81 3.91 1.87 -2.34
CA THR A 81 3.68 2.66 -3.55
C THR A 81 3.67 1.77 -4.77
N VAL A 82 2.67 1.97 -5.63
CA VAL A 82 2.53 1.28 -6.90
C VAL A 82 2.63 2.28 -8.04
N SER A 83 3.49 1.97 -9.00
CA SER A 83 3.71 2.78 -10.19
C SER A 83 2.98 2.19 -11.39
N VAL A 84 2.59 3.04 -12.33
CA VAL A 84 1.89 2.64 -13.58
C VAL A 84 2.74 1.65 -14.40
N GLU A 85 4.07 1.78 -14.31
CA GLU A 85 5.06 0.91 -14.93
C GLU A 85 5.07 -0.52 -14.36
N GLY A 86 4.32 -0.78 -13.28
CA GLY A 86 4.30 -2.08 -12.61
C GLY A 86 5.36 -2.22 -11.53
N TRP A 87 5.99 -1.13 -11.07
CA TRP A 87 6.88 -1.21 -9.91
C TRP A 87 6.08 -1.07 -8.61
N CYS A 88 6.26 -2.02 -7.71
CA CYS A 88 5.77 -1.96 -6.34
C CYS A 88 6.96 -1.76 -5.39
N HIS A 89 6.88 -0.73 -4.56
CA HIS A 89 7.89 -0.44 -3.55
C HIS A 89 7.23 -0.45 -2.16
N ILE A 90 7.90 -1.10 -1.22
CA ILE A 90 7.48 -1.12 0.19
C ILE A 90 8.57 -0.43 1.01
N TYR A 91 8.16 0.54 1.81
CA TYR A 91 9.00 1.30 2.71
C TYR A 91 8.54 1.09 4.14
N LEU A 92 9.48 1.01 5.07
CA LEU A 92 9.20 0.89 6.50
C LEU A 92 9.97 1.98 7.24
N CYS A 93 9.37 2.52 8.30
CA CYS A 93 10.11 3.29 9.28
C CYS A 93 10.82 2.32 10.23
N LEU A 94 12.10 2.04 9.99
CA LEU A 94 12.93 1.26 10.91
C LEU A 94 13.60 2.24 11.88
N ASN A 95 13.44 2.00 13.19
CA ASN A 95 14.11 2.67 14.35
C ASN A 95 13.26 3.60 15.24
N TYR A 96 12.10 3.16 15.72
CA TYR A 96 11.40 3.85 16.82
C TYR A 96 12.20 3.91 18.15
N THR A 97 13.30 3.17 18.29
CA THR A 97 13.98 2.99 19.60
C THR A 97 15.08 3.98 19.96
N LYS A 98 15.42 5.02 19.17
CA LYS A 98 16.40 6.04 19.60
C LYS A 98 16.10 7.45 19.11
N SER A 99 15.73 8.30 20.07
CA SER A 99 15.42 9.75 20.02
C SER A 99 16.53 10.69 19.47
N GLY A 100 17.17 10.41 18.32
CA GLY A 100 18.41 11.13 17.99
C GLY A 100 18.74 11.50 16.55
N SER A 101 18.07 10.99 15.51
CA SER A 101 18.43 11.36 14.14
C SER A 101 17.30 11.01 13.19
N GLY A 102 16.82 12.00 12.44
CA GLY A 102 15.66 11.94 11.56
C GLY A 102 15.35 10.55 11.02
N GLU A 103 14.27 9.97 11.54
CA GLU A 103 13.76 8.68 11.13
C GLU A 103 13.44 8.75 9.65
N LYS A 104 14.12 7.94 8.85
CA LYS A 104 14.05 7.98 7.40
C LYS A 104 13.42 6.69 6.92
N LEU A 105 12.37 6.79 6.14
CA LEU A 105 11.77 5.63 5.47
C LEU A 105 12.82 4.92 4.64
N GLN A 106 13.00 3.64 4.96
CA GLN A 106 13.90 2.75 4.24
C GLN A 106 13.10 1.84 3.33
N ARG A 107 13.60 1.63 2.10
CA ARG A 107 12.99 0.70 1.16
C ARG A 107 13.25 -0.73 1.64
N LEU A 108 12.19 -1.41 2.06
CA LEU A 108 12.21 -2.81 2.48
C LEU A 108 12.19 -3.75 1.27
N HIS A 109 11.30 -3.49 0.32
CA HIS A 109 11.09 -4.38 -0.83
C HIS A 109 10.86 -3.60 -2.12
N LYS A 110 11.25 -4.21 -3.25
CA LYS A 110 10.95 -3.74 -4.60
C LYS A 110 10.62 -4.94 -5.46
N GLN A 111 9.46 -4.92 -6.07
CA GLN A 111 8.99 -5.98 -6.95
C GLN A 111 8.43 -5.40 -8.24
N CYS A 112 8.62 -6.10 -9.34
CA CYS A 112 7.90 -5.83 -10.58
C CYS A 112 6.60 -6.67 -10.56
N ILE A 113 5.47 -5.98 -10.60
CA ILE A 113 4.13 -6.50 -10.80
C ILE A 113 3.68 -6.16 -12.24
N PRO A 114 2.67 -6.86 -12.79
CA PRO A 114 2.17 -6.55 -14.13
C PRO A 114 1.77 -5.07 -14.26
N ALA A 115 2.14 -4.44 -15.37
CA ALA A 115 1.87 -3.02 -15.61
C ALA A 115 0.36 -2.69 -15.56
N ASN A 116 0.04 -1.43 -15.29
CA ASN A 116 -1.34 -0.89 -15.21
C ASN A 116 -2.18 -1.41 -14.01
N THR A 117 -1.53 -1.85 -12.94
CA THR A 117 -2.18 -2.05 -11.64
C THR A 117 -2.60 -0.71 -11.04
N LYS A 118 -3.91 -0.47 -10.98
CA LYS A 118 -4.52 0.76 -10.44
C LYS A 118 -5.00 0.64 -9.00
N ILE A 119 -5.27 -0.57 -8.53
CA ILE A 119 -5.94 -0.80 -7.25
C ILE A 119 -4.94 -1.45 -6.30
N LEU A 120 -4.65 -0.75 -5.21
CA LEU A 120 -3.97 -1.30 -4.05
C LEU A 120 -5.04 -1.49 -2.98
N VAL A 121 -5.35 -2.74 -2.64
CA VAL A 121 -6.27 -3.05 -1.56
C VAL A 121 -5.49 -3.58 -0.38
N TYR A 122 -5.69 -2.95 0.77
CA TYR A 122 -5.03 -3.28 2.01
C TYR A 122 -6.05 -3.88 2.96
N TYR A 123 -5.80 -5.08 3.47
CA TYR A 123 -6.60 -5.72 4.50
C TYR A 123 -5.66 -6.23 5.59
N ASP A 124 -6.01 -5.99 6.85
CA ASP A 124 -5.45 -6.73 7.98
C ASP A 124 -5.87 -8.19 7.79
N VAL A 125 -4.94 -9.00 7.29
CA VAL A 125 -5.11 -10.45 7.19
C VAL A 125 -4.75 -11.04 8.56
N ALA A 126 -5.45 -10.61 9.61
CA ALA A 126 -5.61 -11.39 10.82
C ALA A 126 -6.44 -12.63 10.44
N MET A 127 -5.74 -13.62 9.87
CA MET A 127 -6.24 -14.88 9.31
C MET A 127 -7.07 -14.72 8.02
N GLU A 128 -6.41 -14.85 6.87
CA GLU A 128 -6.89 -15.52 5.63
C GLU A 128 -5.85 -15.35 4.50
N SER A 129 -4.73 -16.07 4.66
CA SER A 129 -3.64 -16.20 3.71
C SER A 129 -4.04 -16.85 2.37
N LEU A 130 -4.99 -16.28 1.61
CA LEU A 130 -5.43 -16.91 0.36
C LEU A 130 -5.92 -15.98 -0.77
N VAL A 131 -5.90 -14.65 -0.64
CA VAL A 131 -6.62 -13.81 -1.63
C VAL A 131 -5.78 -13.33 -2.82
N LEU A 132 -4.44 -13.28 -2.76
CA LEU A 132 -3.64 -12.73 -3.89
C LEU A 132 -3.09 -13.75 -4.89
N HIS A 133 -3.13 -15.05 -4.57
CA HIS A 133 -3.11 -16.08 -5.60
C HIS A 133 -4.52 -16.64 -5.70
N SER A 134 -5.41 -15.90 -6.37
CA SER A 134 -6.60 -16.51 -6.96
C SER A 134 -6.17 -17.84 -7.58
N LEU A 135 -6.89 -18.93 -7.31
CA LEU A 135 -6.55 -20.27 -7.84
C LEU A 135 -6.32 -20.26 -9.37
N TYR A 136 -6.84 -19.23 -10.06
CA TYR A 136 -6.48 -18.83 -11.42
C TYR A 136 -4.98 -18.66 -11.70
N ALA A 137 -4.23 -17.97 -10.85
CA ALA A 137 -2.79 -17.79 -11.00
C ALA A 137 -2.01 -19.09 -10.72
N LEU A 138 -2.57 -19.98 -9.90
CA LEU A 138 -2.03 -21.32 -9.63
C LEU A 138 -2.34 -22.33 -10.73
N GLN A 139 -3.40 -22.12 -11.52
CA GLN A 139 -3.75 -22.93 -12.68
C GLN A 139 -2.62 -22.98 -13.73
N LEU A 140 -1.82 -21.91 -13.81
CA LEU A 140 -0.64 -21.84 -14.68
C LEU A 140 0.57 -22.64 -14.15
N LYS A 141 0.56 -23.05 -12.88
CA LYS A 141 1.68 -23.73 -12.21
C LYS A 141 1.38 -25.18 -11.81
N ASP A 142 0.12 -25.53 -11.56
CA ASP A 142 -0.30 -26.87 -11.14
C ASP A 142 -1.27 -27.49 -12.15
N SER A 143 -0.85 -28.57 -12.79
CA SER A 143 -1.62 -29.28 -13.82
C SER A 143 -2.92 -29.89 -13.32
N ARG A 144 -3.09 -30.03 -12.00
CA ARG A 144 -4.32 -30.56 -11.39
C ARG A 144 -5.44 -29.52 -11.40
N LEU A 145 -5.10 -28.24 -11.23
CA LEU A 145 -6.05 -27.14 -11.22
C LEU A 145 -6.47 -26.69 -12.64
N SER A 146 -5.71 -27.08 -13.67
CA SER A 146 -6.02 -26.76 -15.08
C SER A 146 -7.30 -27.42 -15.58
N SER A 147 -7.69 -28.54 -14.97
CA SER A 147 -8.89 -29.31 -15.32
C SER A 147 -10.19 -28.73 -14.78
N LEU A 148 -10.13 -27.79 -13.83
CA LEU A 148 -11.32 -27.21 -13.19
C LEU A 148 -11.84 -26.00 -13.97
N SER A 149 -13.17 -25.91 -14.02
CA SER A 149 -13.87 -24.76 -14.60
C SER A 149 -13.78 -23.53 -13.70
N ARG A 150 -13.99 -22.35 -14.30
CA ARG A 150 -13.99 -21.05 -13.62
C ARG A 150 -14.94 -20.97 -12.41
N ASN A 151 -16.08 -21.66 -12.50
CA ASN A 151 -17.10 -21.67 -11.44
C ASN A 151 -16.67 -22.56 -10.28
N GLU A 152 -16.05 -23.72 -10.56
CA GLU A 152 -15.53 -24.62 -9.53
C GLU A 152 -14.38 -23.97 -8.77
N LEU A 153 -13.46 -23.29 -9.46
CA LEU A 153 -12.37 -22.54 -8.82
C LEU A 153 -12.92 -21.45 -7.90
N LYS A 154 -14.01 -20.77 -8.30
CA LYS A 154 -14.67 -19.75 -7.48
C LYS A 154 -15.33 -20.36 -6.24
N GLN A 155 -15.99 -21.50 -6.38
CA GLN A 155 -16.58 -22.23 -5.25
C GLN A 155 -15.52 -22.75 -4.29
N LEU A 156 -14.40 -23.28 -4.81
CA LEU A 156 -13.26 -23.74 -4.01
C LEU A 156 -12.60 -22.58 -3.26
N THR A 157 -12.43 -21.43 -3.92
CA THR A 157 -11.91 -20.22 -3.28
C THR A 157 -12.83 -19.79 -2.13
N ASN A 158 -14.14 -19.72 -2.38
CA ASN A 158 -15.12 -19.38 -1.34
C ASN A 158 -15.16 -20.41 -0.21
N PHE A 159 -15.02 -21.71 -0.52
CA PHE A 159 -14.97 -22.76 0.49
C PHE A 159 -13.72 -22.63 1.38
N CYS A 160 -12.55 -22.43 0.78
CA CYS A 160 -11.30 -22.24 1.53
C CYS A 160 -11.30 -20.94 2.35
N LEU A 161 -11.97 -19.88 1.89
CA LEU A 161 -12.11 -18.64 2.66
C LEU A 161 -13.05 -18.83 3.85
N TYR A 162 -14.28 -19.29 3.61
CA TYR A 162 -15.32 -19.21 4.65
C TYR A 162 -15.48 -20.48 5.51
N ASN A 163 -14.95 -21.64 5.08
CA ASN A 163 -15.13 -22.91 5.79
C ASN A 163 -13.83 -23.52 6.33
N PHE A 164 -12.67 -22.92 6.07
CA PHE A 164 -11.40 -23.45 6.57
C PHE A 164 -11.18 -23.06 8.03
N LYS A 165 -11.83 -23.77 8.95
CA LYS A 165 -11.48 -23.72 10.38
C LYS A 165 -10.12 -24.39 10.55
N GLY A 166 -9.07 -23.58 10.59
CA GLY A 166 -7.70 -24.05 10.85
C GLY A 166 -7.67 -24.94 12.11
N SER A 167 -7.24 -26.18 11.95
CA SER A 167 -6.92 -27.06 13.07
C SER A 167 -5.73 -26.44 13.80
N LYS A 168 -5.98 -25.73 14.91
CA LYS A 168 -4.93 -25.32 15.85
C LYS A 168 -4.20 -26.57 16.34
N LYS A 169 -2.94 -26.73 15.96
CA LYS A 169 -1.95 -27.57 16.64
C LYS A 169 -0.81 -26.66 17.05
#